data_AF-A0A286RFB1-F1
#
_entry.id   AF-A0A286RFB1-F1
#
_cell.length_a   1.000
_cell.length_b   1.000
_cell.length_c   1.000
_cell.angle_alpha   90.00
_cell.angle_beta   90.00
_cell.angle_gamma   90.00
#
_symmetry.space_group_name_H-M   'P 1'
#
loop_
_entity.id
_entity.type
_entity.pdbx_description
1 polymer ?
#
loop_
_entity_poly.entity_id
_entity_poly.type
_entity_poly.pdbx_seq_one_letter_code
_entity_poly.pdbx_strand_id
1 'polypeptide(L)'
;MHRTMKNMYHLLTIRILSAGILLAWIAAAGTIPAFGDTIILKSGGQVTGAVLSEENPGNEDAVRIQTKDNIVLSIPREEIADIIRVSPVEAEYEQLKAQTPDTVEGHFKLADWCRDHHLPEQREAHLRRIIELDPENARARALLGYQKVGNEWKTRDEIMKSMGYVLYKGRWMLPQQVQLEQEKEQQSAVQREWAQKIHRMLTRFEADPVGTEHELRSIKDPAAVKPLVLAMKDERRDAVRLLLVDVLGGIGSPEALRALAIIALEDPVEEIRLRALDFLAPTKSGEVVSYFVSRLKDKDNVIVNRAGEALKKMGDPSAIPALIDALITRHKFVIPGRRPPGAIGAGFSSSSTGQSGMTFGAGGGGDSTKIVERAIPNRGVLEALVELSGGKNFSFDVRLWKQWYAEQKRSEAAKALQ
;
A
#
# COMPACT_ATOMS: atom_id res chain seq x y z
N MET A 1 26.38 -8.35 44.78
CA MET A 1 27.17 -9.60 44.72
C MET A 1 28.13 -9.51 43.54
N HIS A 2 29.42 -9.75 43.84
CA HIS A 2 30.65 -9.83 43.03
C HIS A 2 30.60 -9.47 41.53
N ARG A 3 31.33 -8.48 40.99
CA ARG A 3 32.75 -8.07 41.13
C ARG A 3 33.76 -9.09 40.55
N THR A 4 34.41 -8.64 39.47
CA THR A 4 35.85 -8.73 39.16
C THR A 4 36.51 -10.04 38.74
N MET A 5 37.20 -9.94 37.60
CA MET A 5 38.64 -10.18 37.38
C MET A 5 39.30 -11.37 38.07
N LYS A 6 40.09 -12.12 37.30
CA LYS A 6 41.57 -12.19 37.40
C LYS A 6 42.05 -13.47 36.68
N ASN A 7 42.85 -13.35 35.62
CA ASN A 7 44.33 -13.48 35.67
C ASN A 7 44.75 -14.95 35.36
N MET A 8 45.92 -15.31 34.81
CA MET A 8 47.25 -14.69 34.88
C MET A 8 48.32 -15.51 34.10
N TYR A 9 49.42 -14.84 33.77
CA TYR A 9 50.82 -15.33 33.57
C TYR A 9 51.16 -16.18 32.32
N HIS A 10 52.34 -16.10 31.68
CA HIS A 10 53.64 -15.53 32.06
C HIS A 10 54.50 -15.18 30.82
N LEU A 11 55.44 -14.25 31.03
CA LEU A 11 56.52 -13.76 30.18
C LEU A 11 57.35 -14.81 29.39
N LEU A 12 57.86 -14.42 28.20
CA LEU A 12 59.29 -14.58 27.91
C LEU A 12 59.82 -13.48 26.97
N THR A 13 60.87 -12.83 27.44
CA THR A 13 61.69 -11.78 26.82
C THR A 13 62.80 -12.36 25.95
N ILE A 14 63.03 -11.84 24.74
CA ILE A 14 64.38 -11.79 24.13
C ILE A 14 64.59 -10.41 23.49
N ARG A 15 65.58 -9.69 24.02
CA ARG A 15 66.22 -8.50 23.43
C ARG A 15 67.36 -8.97 22.54
N ILE A 16 67.50 -8.42 21.33
CA ILE A 16 68.81 -8.09 20.73
C ILE A 16 68.69 -6.73 20.04
N LEU A 17 69.56 -5.81 20.46
CA LEU A 17 69.86 -4.51 19.87
C LEU A 17 70.67 -4.68 18.56
N SER A 18 70.36 -3.85 17.56
CA SER A 18 71.33 -3.03 16.80
C SER A 18 70.58 -2.34 15.65
N ALA A 19 70.19 -1.07 15.82
CA ALA A 19 70.97 0.12 15.44
C ALA A 19 70.83 0.48 13.95
N GLY A 20 70.24 1.65 13.69
CA GLY A 20 70.48 2.37 12.43
C GLY A 20 69.23 2.96 11.78
N ILE A 21 68.97 4.23 12.10
CA ILE A 21 68.21 5.22 11.31
C ILE A 21 66.69 5.24 11.54
N LEU A 22 66.36 5.93 12.64
CA LEU A 22 65.18 6.77 12.78
C LEU A 22 65.27 7.89 11.73
N LEU A 23 64.45 7.83 10.69
CA LEU A 23 63.95 9.02 10.00
C LEU A 23 62.47 9.12 10.31
N ALA A 24 62.21 9.80 11.43
CA ALA A 24 60.92 10.39 11.70
C ALA A 24 60.63 11.43 10.61
N TRP A 25 59.59 11.19 9.80
CA TRP A 25 58.88 12.26 9.11
C TRP A 25 57.46 12.28 9.66
N ILE A 26 57.32 13.02 10.77
CA ILE A 26 56.05 13.58 11.19
C ILE A 26 55.72 14.69 10.19
N ALA A 27 54.57 14.52 9.53
CA ALA A 27 53.69 15.56 9.01
C ALA A 27 54.30 16.91 8.61
N ALA A 28 54.53 17.07 7.31
CA ALA A 28 53.94 18.20 6.63
C ALA A 28 52.89 17.62 5.67
N ALA A 29 51.62 17.74 6.04
CA ALA A 29 50.51 17.57 5.12
C ALA A 29 50.58 18.70 4.09
N GLY A 30 51.49 18.57 3.11
CA GLY A 30 51.33 19.24 1.84
C GLY A 30 50.25 18.46 1.10
N THR A 31 49.07 19.03 0.97
CA THR A 31 48.14 18.60 -0.07
C THR A 31 48.89 18.70 -1.38
N ILE A 32 49.38 17.57 -1.92
CA ILE A 32 49.83 17.53 -3.30
C ILE A 32 48.59 17.96 -4.08
N PRO A 33 48.61 19.11 -4.78
CA PRO A 33 47.43 19.53 -5.48
C PRO A 33 47.12 18.46 -6.52
N ALA A 34 45.89 17.96 -6.50
CA ALA A 34 45.45 16.95 -7.46
C ALA A 34 45.59 17.57 -8.86
N PHE A 35 46.59 17.14 -9.62
CA PHE A 35 46.75 17.56 -11.00
C PHE A 35 45.71 16.81 -11.84
N GLY A 36 44.72 17.54 -12.34
CA GLY A 36 43.60 16.95 -13.08
C GLY A 36 42.40 17.87 -13.29
N ASP A 37 42.32 18.97 -12.55
CA ASP A 37 41.26 19.95 -12.71
C ASP A 37 41.29 20.56 -14.12
N THR A 38 40.14 20.57 -14.78
CA THR A 38 39.98 21.15 -16.13
C THR A 38 39.02 22.33 -16.06
N ILE A 39 39.51 23.51 -16.42
CA ILE A 39 38.69 24.70 -16.59
C ILE A 39 38.27 24.77 -18.06
N ILE A 40 36.96 24.77 -18.29
CA ILE A 40 36.36 24.98 -19.61
C ILE A 40 36.03 26.47 -19.72
N LEU A 41 36.58 27.14 -20.73
CA LEU A 41 36.31 28.55 -21.02
C LEU A 41 35.08 28.68 -21.92
N LYS A 42 34.36 29.80 -21.80
CA LYS A 42 33.22 30.15 -22.69
C LYS A 42 33.64 30.27 -24.17
N SER A 43 34.91 30.53 -24.42
CA SER A 43 35.52 30.56 -25.76
C SER A 43 35.75 29.17 -26.36
N GLY A 44 35.47 28.09 -25.62
CA GLY A 44 35.67 26.70 -26.04
C GLY A 44 37.07 26.13 -25.75
N GLY A 45 37.99 26.93 -25.19
CA GLY A 45 39.31 26.48 -24.74
C GLY A 45 39.25 25.69 -23.42
N GLN A 46 40.16 24.73 -23.24
CA GLN A 46 40.28 23.94 -22.01
C GLN A 46 41.68 24.11 -21.40
N VAL A 47 41.74 24.38 -20.11
CA VAL A 47 43.00 24.52 -19.35
C VAL A 47 43.04 23.45 -18.27
N THR A 48 44.05 22.58 -18.31
CA THR A 48 44.24 21.48 -17.35
C THR A 48 45.35 21.79 -16.35
N GLY A 49 45.13 21.50 -15.09
CA GLY A 49 46.09 21.79 -14.03
C GLY A 49 45.55 21.48 -12.63
N ALA A 50 46.16 22.11 -11.64
CA ALA A 50 45.74 22.07 -10.25
C ALA A 50 45.08 23.40 -9.90
N VAL A 51 43.79 23.41 -9.52
CA VAL A 51 43.16 24.65 -9.06
C VAL A 51 43.67 24.95 -7.64
N LEU A 52 44.41 26.05 -7.52
CA LEU A 52 44.92 26.51 -6.23
C LEU A 52 43.77 27.18 -5.47
N SER A 53 43.17 26.43 -4.55
CA SER A 53 42.14 26.96 -3.66
C SER A 53 42.79 27.77 -2.54
N GLU A 54 42.81 29.09 -2.69
CA GLU A 54 42.85 29.99 -1.54
C GLU A 54 41.73 31.01 -1.70
N GLU A 55 40.70 30.88 -0.87
CA GLU A 55 39.81 31.98 -0.50
C GLU A 55 40.69 33.13 -0.01
N ASN A 56 40.96 34.10 -0.88
CA ASN A 56 41.56 35.35 -0.47
C ASN A 56 40.42 36.28 -0.02
N PRO A 57 40.43 36.82 1.21
CA PRO A 57 39.43 37.78 1.69
C PRO A 57 39.63 39.14 1.01
N GLY A 58 39.33 39.22 -0.29
CA GLY A 58 39.42 40.45 -1.07
C GLY A 58 39.38 40.32 -2.60
N ASN A 59 39.36 39.12 -3.20
CA ASN A 59 39.22 38.99 -4.65
C ASN A 59 38.59 37.63 -5.06
N GLU A 60 37.26 37.59 -5.17
CA GLU A 60 36.47 36.41 -5.54
C GLU A 60 36.37 36.18 -7.06
N ASP A 61 36.93 37.09 -7.87
CA ASP A 61 36.62 37.21 -9.31
C ASP A 61 37.54 36.44 -10.25
N ALA A 62 38.58 35.76 -9.74
CA ALA A 62 39.51 34.99 -10.58
C ALA A 62 39.88 33.63 -9.97
N VAL A 63 39.87 32.59 -10.80
CA VAL A 63 40.31 31.24 -10.43
C VAL A 63 41.75 31.04 -10.90
N ARG A 64 42.63 30.62 -9.98
CA ARG A 64 44.03 30.32 -10.29
C ARG A 64 44.22 28.83 -10.53
N ILE A 65 44.82 28.49 -11.67
CA ILE A 65 45.18 27.12 -12.03
C ILE A 65 46.67 27.03 -12.29
N GLN A 66 47.33 26.06 -11.66
CA GLN A 66 48.74 25.75 -11.88
C GLN A 66 48.86 24.63 -12.90
N THR A 67 49.46 24.91 -14.06
CA THR A 67 49.72 23.88 -15.08
C THR A 67 50.91 23.01 -14.69
N LYS A 68 51.07 21.86 -15.38
CA LYS A 68 52.18 20.91 -15.13
C LYS A 68 53.57 21.52 -15.28
N ASP A 69 53.70 22.62 -16.04
CA ASP A 69 54.95 23.36 -16.25
C ASP A 69 55.19 24.46 -15.20
N ASN A 70 54.49 24.39 -14.06
CA ASN A 70 54.56 25.37 -12.96
C ASN A 70 54.08 26.79 -13.32
N ILE A 71 53.33 26.94 -14.41
CA ILE A 71 52.75 28.24 -14.82
C ILE A 71 51.43 28.42 -14.07
N VAL A 72 51.33 29.50 -13.29
CA VAL A 72 50.08 29.90 -12.62
C VAL A 72 49.29 30.81 -13.55
N LEU A 73 48.17 30.31 -14.07
CA LEU A 73 47.22 31.06 -14.88
C LEU A 73 46.10 31.57 -13.98
N SER A 74 45.80 32.87 -14.06
CA SER A 74 44.69 33.50 -13.35
C SER A 74 43.59 33.80 -14.36
N ILE A 75 42.48 33.08 -14.29
CA ILE A 75 41.38 33.16 -15.24
C ILE A 75 40.21 33.89 -14.57
N PRO A 76 39.67 34.98 -15.15
CA PRO A 76 38.48 35.64 -14.62
C PRO A 76 37.29 34.68 -14.60
N ARG A 77 36.52 34.68 -13.51
CA ARG A 77 35.37 33.77 -13.35
C ARG A 77 34.30 33.97 -14.42
N GLU A 78 34.22 35.18 -15.00
CA GLU A 78 33.32 35.50 -16.11
C GLU A 78 33.63 34.72 -17.40
N GLU A 79 34.88 34.33 -17.61
CA GLU A 79 35.32 33.60 -18.80
C GLU A 79 35.19 32.07 -18.64
N ILE A 80 34.94 31.62 -17.41
CA ILE A 80 34.79 30.20 -17.07
C ILE A 80 33.36 29.76 -17.37
N ALA A 81 33.23 28.75 -18.21
CA ALA A 81 31.97 28.06 -18.45
C ALA A 81 31.74 26.98 -17.39
N ASP A 82 32.76 26.19 -17.06
CA ASP A 82 32.66 25.13 -16.06
C ASP A 82 34.04 24.76 -15.48
N ILE A 83 34.07 24.19 -14.28
CA ILE A 83 35.29 23.70 -13.61
C ILE A 83 35.08 22.24 -13.22
N ILE A 84 35.71 21.34 -13.97
CA ILE A 84 35.69 19.90 -13.68
C ILE A 84 36.84 19.62 -12.73
N ARG A 85 36.53 19.46 -11.43
CA ARG A 85 37.51 19.03 -10.43
C ARG A 85 37.60 17.52 -10.43
N VAL A 86 38.78 16.99 -10.73
CA VAL A 86 39.01 15.54 -10.67
C VAL A 86 39.31 15.19 -9.22
N SER A 87 38.61 14.20 -8.68
CA SER A 87 38.89 13.81 -7.29
C SER A 87 40.33 13.31 -7.17
N PRO A 88 41.03 13.56 -6.05
CA PRO A 88 42.40 13.06 -5.87
C PRO A 88 42.51 11.55 -6.09
N VAL A 89 41.46 10.80 -5.74
CA VAL A 89 41.34 9.35 -5.93
C VAL A 89 41.27 8.97 -7.41
N GLU A 90 40.56 9.72 -8.24
CA GLU A 90 40.51 9.47 -9.70
C GLU A 90 41.84 9.80 -10.39
N ALA A 91 42.57 10.81 -9.89
CA ALA A 91 43.92 11.10 -10.39
C ALA A 91 44.91 9.97 -10.06
N GLU A 92 44.85 9.42 -8.85
CA GLU A 92 45.62 8.23 -8.46
C GLU A 92 45.25 6.99 -9.29
N TYR A 93 43.95 6.81 -9.57
CA TYR A 93 43.45 5.74 -10.43
C TYR A 93 44.07 5.78 -11.83
N GLU A 94 44.09 6.95 -12.49
CA GLU A 94 44.65 7.07 -13.84
C GLU A 94 46.17 6.79 -13.86
N GLN A 95 46.90 7.18 -12.80
CA GLN A 95 48.32 6.83 -12.67
C GLN A 95 48.53 5.31 -12.50
N LEU A 96 47.76 4.67 -11.63
CA LEU A 96 47.83 3.23 -11.40
C LEU A 96 47.45 2.44 -12.66
N LYS A 97 46.41 2.89 -13.38
CA LYS A 97 45.96 2.32 -14.64
C LYS A 97 47.05 2.38 -15.72
N ALA A 98 47.77 3.50 -15.84
CA ALA A 98 48.88 3.63 -16.79
C ALA A 98 50.07 2.70 -16.51
N GLN A 99 50.29 2.34 -15.24
CA GLN A 99 51.38 1.47 -14.81
C GLN A 99 51.02 -0.02 -14.85
N THR A 100 49.74 -0.35 -14.94
CA THR A 100 49.26 -1.74 -14.84
C THR A 100 49.24 -2.42 -16.21
N PRO A 101 49.89 -3.58 -16.39
CA PRO A 101 49.84 -4.34 -17.64
C PRO A 101 48.42 -4.85 -17.94
N ASP A 102 48.04 -4.88 -19.24
CA ASP A 102 46.77 -5.42 -19.76
C ASP A 102 46.72 -6.95 -19.65
N THR A 103 46.60 -7.42 -18.42
CA THR A 103 46.60 -8.83 -18.01
C THR A 103 45.47 -9.08 -17.02
N VAL A 104 44.97 -10.31 -16.94
CA VAL A 104 43.89 -10.70 -16.03
C VAL A 104 44.22 -10.34 -14.57
N GLU A 105 45.44 -10.66 -14.11
CA GLU A 105 45.88 -10.36 -12.75
C GLU A 105 46.05 -8.87 -12.48
N GLY A 106 46.56 -8.10 -13.46
CA GLY A 106 46.69 -6.64 -13.36
C GLY A 106 45.34 -5.97 -13.18
N HIS A 107 44.36 -6.34 -14.00
CA HIS A 107 43.02 -5.79 -13.89
C HIS A 107 42.28 -6.21 -12.62
N PHE A 108 42.51 -7.41 -12.07
CA PHE A 108 41.94 -7.77 -10.77
C PHE A 108 42.47 -6.88 -9.64
N LYS A 109 43.77 -6.56 -9.64
CA LYS A 109 44.37 -5.66 -8.64
C LYS A 109 43.76 -4.27 -8.71
N LEU A 110 43.60 -3.71 -9.93
CA LEU A 110 42.92 -2.44 -10.11
C LEU A 110 41.45 -2.50 -9.71
N ALA A 111 40.71 -3.56 -10.06
CA ALA A 111 39.32 -3.71 -9.67
C ALA A 111 39.12 -3.81 -8.15
N ASP A 112 40.03 -4.48 -7.43
CA ASP A 112 40.03 -4.55 -5.97
C ASP A 112 40.40 -3.18 -5.35
N TRP A 113 41.35 -2.43 -5.94
CA TRP A 113 41.66 -1.07 -5.50
C TRP A 113 40.47 -0.12 -5.72
N CYS A 114 39.82 -0.17 -6.89
CA CYS A 114 38.61 0.61 -7.19
C CYS A 114 37.45 0.27 -6.23
N ARG A 115 37.32 -0.98 -5.81
CA ARG A 115 36.34 -1.38 -4.78
C ARG A 115 36.61 -0.65 -3.46
N ASP A 116 37.85 -0.67 -3.00
CA ASP A 116 38.23 -0.10 -1.70
C ASP A 116 38.12 1.44 -1.70
N HIS A 117 38.26 2.07 -2.86
CA HIS A 117 38.16 3.51 -3.06
C HIS A 117 36.78 3.98 -3.57
N HIS A 118 35.77 3.10 -3.55
CA HIS A 118 34.37 3.43 -3.92
C HIS A 118 34.20 3.96 -5.35
N LEU A 119 34.93 3.38 -6.30
CA LEU A 119 34.88 3.67 -7.75
C LEU A 119 34.18 2.53 -8.52
N PRO A 120 32.83 2.46 -8.51
CA PRO A 120 32.09 1.32 -9.06
C PRO A 120 32.17 1.23 -10.59
N GLU A 121 32.14 2.35 -11.31
CA GLU A 121 32.15 2.36 -12.78
C GLU A 121 33.50 1.87 -13.33
N GLN A 122 34.59 2.37 -12.76
CA GLN A 122 35.97 1.98 -13.09
C GLN A 122 36.22 0.52 -12.75
N ARG A 123 35.73 0.07 -11.59
CA ARG A 123 35.78 -1.35 -11.20
C ARG A 123 35.06 -2.23 -12.21
N GLU A 124 33.86 -1.85 -12.62
CA GLU A 124 33.07 -2.60 -13.60
C GLU A 124 33.78 -2.67 -14.96
N ALA A 125 34.40 -1.57 -15.41
CA ALA A 125 35.18 -1.53 -16.65
C ALA A 125 36.35 -2.52 -16.62
N HIS A 126 37.10 -2.60 -15.53
CA HIS A 126 38.18 -3.58 -15.40
C HIS A 126 37.68 -5.02 -15.34
N LEU A 127 36.58 -5.28 -14.64
CA LEU A 127 35.97 -6.62 -14.62
C LEU A 127 35.47 -7.04 -16.00
N ARG A 128 34.93 -6.12 -16.81
CA ARG A 128 34.57 -6.38 -18.22
C ARG A 128 35.81 -6.68 -19.06
N ARG A 129 36.88 -5.90 -18.91
CA ARG A 129 38.15 -6.14 -19.62
C ARG A 129 38.73 -7.52 -19.31
N ILE A 130 38.60 -7.99 -18.08
CA ILE A 130 39.02 -9.36 -17.71
C ILE A 130 38.24 -10.42 -18.49
N ILE A 131 36.92 -10.24 -18.68
CA ILE A 131 36.10 -11.18 -19.47
C ILE A 131 36.49 -11.14 -20.96
N GLU A 132 36.92 -9.99 -21.49
CA GLU A 132 37.43 -9.90 -22.87
C GLU A 132 38.74 -10.68 -23.05
N LEU A 133 39.64 -10.63 -22.07
CA LEU A 133 40.92 -11.35 -22.09
C LEU A 133 40.74 -12.86 -21.81
N ASP A 134 39.86 -13.22 -20.88
CA ASP A 134 39.55 -14.60 -20.48
C ASP A 134 38.02 -14.78 -20.38
N PRO A 135 37.36 -15.24 -21.46
CA PRO A 135 35.92 -15.41 -21.51
C PRO A 135 35.36 -16.40 -20.48
N GLU A 136 36.13 -17.38 -20.01
CA GLU A 136 35.68 -18.39 -19.03
C GLU A 136 35.98 -17.99 -17.57
N ASN A 137 36.45 -16.75 -17.33
CA ASN A 137 36.79 -16.29 -16.00
C ASN A 137 35.57 -16.22 -15.07
N ALA A 138 35.35 -17.29 -14.29
CA ALA A 138 34.23 -17.41 -13.38
C ALA A 138 34.21 -16.31 -12.30
N ARG A 139 35.39 -15.87 -11.84
CA ARG A 139 35.51 -14.84 -10.79
C ARG A 139 35.05 -13.47 -11.28
N ALA A 140 35.54 -13.01 -12.43
CA ALA A 140 35.15 -11.71 -12.98
C ALA A 140 33.64 -11.67 -13.31
N ARG A 141 33.12 -12.75 -13.90
CA ARG A 141 31.69 -12.91 -14.20
C ARG A 141 30.83 -12.89 -12.93
N ALA A 142 31.22 -13.62 -11.89
CA ALA A 142 30.50 -13.60 -10.61
C ALA A 142 30.49 -12.20 -9.97
N LEU A 143 31.61 -11.46 -10.05
CA LEU A 143 31.70 -10.09 -9.53
C LEU A 143 30.84 -9.09 -10.32
N LEU A 144 30.58 -9.36 -11.61
CA LEU A 144 29.64 -8.62 -12.45
C LEU A 144 28.19 -9.11 -12.34
N GLY A 145 27.91 -10.08 -11.47
CA GLY A 145 26.55 -10.58 -11.23
C GLY A 145 26.06 -11.61 -12.25
N TYR A 146 26.95 -12.19 -13.06
CA TYR A 146 26.63 -13.35 -13.90
C TYR A 146 26.57 -14.63 -13.07
N GLN A 147 25.66 -15.51 -13.46
CA GLN A 147 25.53 -16.86 -12.92
C GLN A 147 25.62 -17.87 -14.07
N LYS A 148 26.29 -19.00 -13.83
CA LYS A 148 26.41 -20.08 -14.80
C LYS A 148 25.13 -20.91 -14.77
N VAL A 149 24.36 -20.89 -15.86
CA VAL A 149 23.12 -21.67 -16.02
C VAL A 149 23.29 -22.58 -17.23
N GLY A 150 23.51 -23.88 -16.98
CA GLY A 150 23.92 -24.82 -18.02
C GLY A 150 25.33 -24.53 -18.52
N ASN A 151 25.49 -24.31 -19.83
CA ASN A 151 26.78 -23.99 -20.46
C ASN A 151 26.95 -22.50 -20.77
N GLU A 152 26.00 -21.66 -20.37
CA GLU A 152 25.99 -20.22 -20.64
C GLU A 152 26.06 -19.41 -19.35
N TRP A 153 26.72 -18.26 -19.42
CA TRP A 153 26.77 -17.29 -18.35
C TRP A 153 25.70 -16.23 -18.60
N LYS A 154 24.78 -16.07 -17.65
CA LYS A 154 23.67 -15.14 -17.77
C LYS A 154 23.60 -14.21 -16.57
N THR A 155 23.25 -12.96 -16.80
CA THR A 155 22.92 -12.04 -15.70
C THR A 155 21.61 -12.46 -15.04
N ARG A 156 21.37 -12.04 -13.80
CA ARG A 156 20.08 -12.26 -13.14
C ARG A 156 18.91 -11.78 -14.01
N ASP A 157 19.07 -10.64 -14.67
CA ASP A 157 18.05 -10.06 -15.54
C ASP A 157 17.77 -10.92 -16.77
N GLU A 158 18.81 -11.46 -17.41
CA GLU A 158 18.69 -12.40 -18.52
C GLU A 158 18.04 -13.71 -18.08
N ILE A 159 18.40 -14.22 -16.90
CA ILE A 159 17.78 -15.42 -16.33
C ILE A 159 16.28 -15.18 -16.13
N MET A 160 15.89 -14.07 -15.49
CA MET A 160 14.49 -13.72 -15.29
C MET A 160 13.73 -13.56 -16.61
N LYS A 161 14.30 -12.85 -17.60
CA LYS A 161 13.72 -12.70 -18.93
C LYS A 161 13.57 -14.04 -19.64
N SER A 162 14.55 -14.94 -19.54
CA SER A 162 14.49 -16.28 -20.14
C SER A 162 13.42 -17.17 -19.50
N MET A 163 13.11 -16.93 -18.22
CA MET A 163 11.99 -17.57 -17.52
C MET A 163 10.63 -16.91 -17.82
N GLY A 164 10.58 -15.91 -18.72
CA GLY A 164 9.37 -15.23 -19.14
C GLY A 164 8.93 -14.09 -18.21
N TYR A 165 9.78 -13.61 -17.31
CA TYR A 165 9.48 -12.45 -16.46
C TYR A 165 9.89 -11.13 -17.11
N VAL A 166 9.17 -10.07 -16.78
CA VAL A 166 9.44 -8.70 -17.18
C VAL A 166 9.60 -7.83 -15.94
N LEU A 167 10.58 -6.93 -15.97
CA LEU A 167 10.77 -5.96 -14.90
C LEU A 167 9.75 -4.82 -15.07
N TYR A 168 8.79 -4.72 -14.16
CA TYR A 168 7.78 -3.65 -14.13
C TYR A 168 7.77 -2.99 -12.74
N LYS A 169 7.98 -1.67 -12.71
CA LYS A 169 8.07 -0.85 -11.48
C LYS A 169 8.99 -1.44 -10.41
N GLY A 170 10.17 -1.92 -10.84
CA GLY A 170 11.19 -2.48 -9.95
C GLY A 170 10.90 -3.91 -9.45
N ARG A 171 9.87 -4.58 -9.97
CA ARG A 171 9.51 -5.96 -9.61
C ARG A 171 9.49 -6.85 -10.85
N TRP A 172 10.02 -8.06 -10.71
CA TRP A 172 9.92 -9.09 -11.74
C TRP A 172 8.53 -9.73 -11.69
N MET A 173 7.77 -9.60 -12.78
CA MET A 173 6.41 -10.12 -12.88
C MET A 173 6.19 -10.80 -14.22
N LEU A 174 5.23 -11.71 -14.28
CA LEU A 174 4.81 -12.29 -15.54
C LEU A 174 4.10 -11.23 -16.40
N PRO A 175 4.20 -11.27 -17.74
CA PRO A 175 3.53 -10.33 -18.64
C PRO A 175 2.03 -10.20 -18.38
N GLN A 176 1.36 -11.32 -18.08
CA GLN A 176 -0.08 -11.32 -17.76
C GLN A 176 -0.39 -10.60 -16.45
N GLN A 177 0.49 -10.68 -15.45
CA GLN A 177 0.34 -9.92 -14.20
C GLN A 177 0.58 -8.42 -14.43
N VAL A 178 1.55 -8.06 -15.28
CA VAL A 178 1.80 -6.67 -15.68
C VAL A 178 0.56 -6.08 -16.37
N GLN A 179 -0.06 -6.84 -17.28
CA GLN A 179 -1.29 -6.41 -17.97
C GLN A 179 -2.44 -6.15 -16.98
N LEU A 180 -2.70 -7.09 -16.05
CA LEU A 180 -3.74 -6.91 -15.03
C LEU A 180 -3.48 -5.69 -14.13
N GLU A 181 -2.22 -5.44 -13.75
CA GLU A 181 -1.86 -4.26 -12.96
C GLU A 181 -2.06 -2.97 -13.76
N GLN A 182 -1.68 -2.95 -15.04
CA GLN A 182 -1.90 -1.82 -15.93
C GLN A 182 -3.39 -1.53 -16.14
N GLU A 183 -4.22 -2.55 -16.37
CA GLU A 183 -5.68 -2.40 -16.50
C GLU A 183 -6.29 -1.81 -15.23
N LYS A 184 -5.86 -2.31 -14.06
CA LYS A 184 -6.29 -1.78 -12.76
C LYS A 184 -5.85 -0.34 -12.57
N GLU A 185 -4.64 0.02 -12.97
CA GLU A 185 -4.14 1.39 -12.93
C GLU A 185 -4.95 2.30 -13.84
N GLN A 186 -5.26 1.88 -15.06
CA GLN A 186 -6.12 2.61 -15.99
C GLN A 186 -7.52 2.81 -15.41
N GLN A 187 -8.16 1.75 -14.90
CA GLN A 187 -9.46 1.85 -14.23
C GLN A 187 -9.41 2.80 -13.04
N SER A 188 -8.33 2.76 -12.24
CA SER A 188 -8.14 3.67 -11.11
C SER A 188 -7.92 5.13 -11.54
N ALA A 189 -7.29 5.36 -12.69
CA ALA A 189 -7.09 6.69 -13.25
C ALA A 189 -8.43 7.27 -13.72
N VAL A 190 -9.21 6.50 -14.48
CA VAL A 190 -10.56 6.89 -14.92
C VAL A 190 -11.47 7.17 -13.72
N GLN A 191 -11.43 6.33 -12.67
CA GLN A 191 -12.18 6.59 -11.43
C GLN A 191 -11.73 7.89 -10.74
N ARG A 192 -10.43 8.18 -10.70
CA ARG A 192 -9.90 9.44 -10.13
C ARG A 192 -10.36 10.66 -10.91
N GLU A 193 -10.36 10.59 -12.24
CA GLU A 193 -10.88 11.66 -13.10
C GLU A 193 -12.37 11.92 -12.84
N TRP A 194 -13.18 10.85 -12.75
CA TRP A 194 -14.60 10.96 -12.40
C TRP A 194 -14.80 11.55 -11.01
N ALA A 195 -14.01 11.13 -10.00
CA ALA A 195 -14.08 11.69 -8.66
C ALA A 195 -13.82 13.21 -8.67
N GLN A 196 -12.83 13.68 -9.44
CA GLN A 196 -12.56 15.11 -9.59
C GLN A 196 -13.68 15.86 -10.32
N LYS A 197 -14.29 15.25 -11.36
CA LYS A 197 -15.44 15.85 -12.07
C LYS A 197 -16.65 15.98 -11.13
N ILE A 198 -17.01 14.91 -10.44
CA ILE A 198 -18.15 14.88 -9.50
C ILE A 198 -17.91 15.85 -8.35
N HIS A 199 -16.71 15.87 -7.77
CA HIS A 199 -16.39 16.83 -6.70
C HIS A 199 -16.56 18.29 -7.17
N ARG A 200 -16.08 18.62 -8.37
CA ARG A 200 -16.27 19.96 -8.96
C ARG A 200 -17.74 20.29 -9.17
N MET A 201 -18.54 19.35 -9.70
CA MET A 201 -20.00 19.50 -9.86
C MET A 201 -20.66 19.78 -8.50
N LEU A 202 -20.41 18.95 -7.49
CA LEU A 202 -21.04 19.09 -6.17
C LEU A 202 -20.62 20.36 -5.42
N THR A 203 -19.39 20.84 -5.64
CA THR A 203 -18.90 22.10 -5.04
C THR A 203 -19.63 23.31 -5.61
N ARG A 204 -19.95 23.31 -6.91
CA ARG A 204 -20.71 24.40 -7.55
C ARG A 204 -22.23 24.24 -7.46
N PHE A 205 -22.72 23.17 -6.85
CA PHE A 205 -24.15 22.83 -6.81
C PHE A 205 -25.00 23.97 -6.23
N GLU A 206 -24.51 24.69 -5.22
CA GLU A 206 -25.26 25.80 -4.61
C GLU A 206 -25.37 27.03 -5.53
N ALA A 207 -24.38 27.23 -6.40
CA ALA A 207 -24.36 28.37 -7.32
C ALA A 207 -25.25 28.13 -8.56
N ASP A 208 -25.30 26.90 -9.05
CA ASP A 208 -26.15 26.51 -10.18
C ASP A 208 -26.75 25.10 -9.96
N PRO A 209 -27.82 24.98 -9.16
CA PRO A 209 -28.44 23.69 -8.87
C PRO A 209 -29.01 23.00 -10.11
N VAL A 210 -29.69 23.76 -10.98
CA VAL A 210 -30.41 23.21 -12.14
C VAL A 210 -29.44 22.71 -13.21
N GLY A 211 -28.43 23.50 -13.55
CA GLY A 211 -27.42 23.09 -14.52
C GLY A 211 -26.59 21.91 -14.02
N THR A 212 -26.18 21.94 -12.75
CA THR A 212 -25.42 20.84 -12.13
C THR A 212 -26.24 19.57 -12.03
N GLU A 213 -27.53 19.66 -11.69
CA GLU A 213 -28.43 18.51 -11.67
C GLU A 213 -28.55 17.87 -13.06
N HIS A 214 -28.75 18.68 -14.10
CA HIS A 214 -28.84 18.18 -15.46
C HIS A 214 -27.55 17.45 -15.88
N GLU A 215 -26.40 18.03 -15.55
CA GLU A 215 -25.10 17.44 -15.85
C GLU A 215 -24.87 16.12 -15.10
N LEU A 216 -25.19 16.07 -13.80
CA LEU A 216 -25.10 14.84 -13.01
C LEU A 216 -26.01 13.73 -13.58
N ARG A 217 -27.25 14.06 -13.94
CA ARG A 217 -28.20 13.10 -14.54
C ARG A 217 -27.77 12.59 -15.92
N SER A 218 -26.92 13.34 -16.63
CA SER A 218 -26.36 12.93 -17.91
C SER A 218 -25.24 11.89 -17.80
N ILE A 219 -24.73 11.61 -16.59
CA ILE A 219 -23.70 10.60 -16.37
C ILE A 219 -24.27 9.20 -16.63
N LYS A 220 -23.69 8.51 -17.61
CA LYS A 220 -24.03 7.12 -17.98
C LYS A 220 -22.85 6.14 -17.88
N ASP A 221 -21.66 6.63 -17.57
CA ASP A 221 -20.44 5.82 -17.52
C ASP A 221 -20.40 4.95 -16.24
N PRO A 222 -20.33 3.60 -16.35
CA PRO A 222 -20.18 2.71 -15.21
C PRO A 222 -18.95 3.00 -14.34
N ALA A 223 -17.88 3.57 -14.90
CA ALA A 223 -16.68 3.93 -14.14
C ALA A 223 -16.95 5.05 -13.11
N ALA A 224 -18.03 5.83 -13.27
CA ALA A 224 -18.44 6.87 -12.34
C ALA A 224 -19.13 6.31 -11.07
N VAL A 225 -19.59 5.05 -11.07
CA VAL A 225 -20.37 4.47 -9.96
C VAL A 225 -19.63 4.56 -8.63
N LYS A 226 -18.39 4.08 -8.58
CA LYS A 226 -17.61 4.09 -7.32
C LYS A 226 -17.33 5.52 -6.83
N PRO A 227 -16.87 6.46 -7.67
CA PRO A 227 -16.80 7.87 -7.31
C PRO A 227 -18.12 8.48 -6.80
N LEU A 228 -19.26 8.18 -7.43
CA LEU A 228 -20.58 8.66 -7.00
C LEU A 228 -20.94 8.14 -5.60
N VAL A 229 -20.70 6.84 -5.34
CA VAL A 229 -20.94 6.23 -4.02
C VAL A 229 -20.06 6.85 -2.94
N LEU A 230 -18.79 7.16 -3.25
CA LEU A 230 -17.91 7.85 -2.31
C LEU A 230 -18.40 9.27 -2.03
N ALA A 231 -18.75 10.02 -3.07
CA ALA A 231 -19.28 11.38 -2.93
C ALA A 231 -20.57 11.41 -2.09
N MET A 232 -21.44 10.42 -2.25
CA MET A 232 -22.67 10.29 -1.48
C MET A 232 -22.43 10.04 0.03
N LYS A 233 -21.33 9.36 0.40
CA LYS A 233 -20.98 9.13 1.81
C LYS A 233 -20.54 10.39 2.52
N ASP A 234 -19.87 11.29 1.80
CA ASP A 234 -19.34 12.54 2.35
C ASP A 234 -20.37 13.69 2.27
N GLU A 235 -21.40 13.55 1.43
CA GLU A 235 -22.46 14.55 1.26
C GLU A 235 -23.43 14.56 2.45
N ARG A 236 -23.77 15.75 2.93
CA ARG A 236 -24.65 15.95 4.09
C ARG A 236 -26.07 16.35 3.70
N ARG A 237 -26.25 16.88 2.47
CA ARG A 237 -27.54 17.37 1.98
C ARG A 237 -28.34 16.20 1.42
N ASP A 238 -29.44 15.86 2.07
CA ASP A 238 -30.27 14.71 1.67
C ASP A 238 -30.85 14.85 0.25
N ALA A 239 -31.19 16.06 -0.19
CA ALA A 239 -31.63 16.32 -1.56
C ALA A 239 -30.57 15.98 -2.61
N VAL A 240 -29.29 16.26 -2.32
CA VAL A 240 -28.18 15.94 -3.21
C VAL A 240 -27.90 14.44 -3.20
N ARG A 241 -27.98 13.79 -2.03
CA ARG A 241 -27.84 12.33 -1.91
C ARG A 241 -28.94 11.60 -2.68
N LEU A 242 -30.18 12.08 -2.62
CA LEU A 242 -31.31 11.57 -3.40
C LEU A 242 -31.05 11.70 -4.91
N LEU A 243 -30.54 12.84 -5.36
CA LEU A 243 -30.10 13.04 -6.74
C LEU A 243 -28.99 12.05 -7.14
N LEU A 244 -27.99 11.81 -6.29
CA LEU A 244 -26.93 10.83 -6.57
C LEU A 244 -27.48 9.40 -6.69
N VAL A 245 -28.50 9.04 -5.90
CA VAL A 245 -29.23 7.77 -6.05
C VAL A 245 -29.94 7.70 -7.40
N ASP A 246 -30.57 8.79 -7.85
CA ASP A 246 -31.16 8.84 -9.19
C ASP A 246 -30.13 8.63 -10.30
N VAL A 247 -28.94 9.24 -10.17
CA VAL A 247 -27.85 9.09 -11.13
C VAL A 247 -27.37 7.64 -11.17
N LEU A 248 -27.15 7.02 -10.00
CA LEU A 248 -26.77 5.61 -9.90
C LEU A 248 -27.81 4.70 -10.53
N GLY A 249 -29.10 4.93 -10.25
CA GLY A 249 -30.21 4.22 -10.88
C GLY A 249 -30.26 4.39 -12.39
N GLY A 250 -29.95 5.60 -12.88
CA GLY A 250 -29.89 5.92 -14.30
C GLY A 250 -28.68 5.34 -15.05
N ILE A 251 -27.63 4.90 -14.35
CA ILE A 251 -26.49 4.17 -14.93
C ILE A 251 -26.85 2.70 -15.14
N GLY A 252 -27.51 2.07 -14.16
CA GLY A 252 -28.07 0.71 -14.30
C GLY A 252 -27.05 -0.42 -14.49
N SER A 253 -25.75 -0.19 -14.24
CA SER A 253 -24.74 -1.25 -14.31
C SER A 253 -24.84 -2.22 -13.11
N PRO A 254 -24.29 -3.44 -13.19
CA PRO A 254 -24.27 -4.38 -12.06
C PRO A 254 -23.64 -3.78 -10.79
N GLU A 255 -22.58 -2.96 -10.93
CA GLU A 255 -21.97 -2.22 -9.83
C GLU A 255 -22.94 -1.20 -9.22
N ALA A 256 -23.72 -0.50 -10.05
CA ALA A 256 -24.71 0.46 -9.59
C ALA A 256 -25.85 -0.24 -8.82
N LEU A 257 -26.34 -1.38 -9.32
CA LEU A 257 -27.36 -2.18 -8.63
C LEU A 257 -26.86 -2.67 -7.26
N ARG A 258 -25.60 -3.15 -7.18
CA ARG A 258 -24.98 -3.53 -5.91
C ARG A 258 -24.87 -2.35 -4.95
N ALA A 259 -24.48 -1.18 -5.44
CA ALA A 259 -24.41 0.03 -4.63
C ALA A 259 -25.79 0.46 -4.10
N LEU A 260 -26.81 0.46 -4.95
CA LEU A 260 -28.19 0.76 -4.58
C LEU A 260 -28.72 -0.23 -3.54
N ALA A 261 -28.37 -1.52 -3.65
CA ALA A 261 -28.79 -2.52 -2.68
C ALA A 261 -28.18 -2.29 -1.28
N ILE A 262 -26.94 -1.81 -1.21
CA ILE A 262 -26.31 -1.38 0.05
C ILE A 262 -27.03 -0.15 0.61
N ILE A 263 -27.25 0.87 -0.23
CA ILE A 263 -27.94 2.12 0.15
C ILE A 263 -29.34 1.82 0.71
N ALA A 264 -30.09 0.94 0.05
CA ALA A 264 -31.45 0.54 0.46
C ALA A 264 -31.52 -0.03 1.88
N LEU A 265 -30.43 -0.59 2.42
CA LEU A 265 -30.40 -1.15 3.77
C LEU A 265 -29.72 -0.25 4.79
N GLU A 266 -28.68 0.48 4.39
CA GLU A 266 -27.77 1.14 5.34
C GLU A 266 -28.04 2.65 5.47
N ASP A 267 -28.69 3.29 4.49
CA ASP A 267 -28.88 4.73 4.52
C ASP A 267 -29.73 5.17 5.73
N PRO A 268 -29.31 6.20 6.50
CA PRO A 268 -30.09 6.70 7.62
C PRO A 268 -31.46 7.24 7.20
N VAL A 269 -31.57 7.84 6.01
CA VAL A 269 -32.77 8.52 5.54
C VAL A 269 -33.68 7.56 4.79
N GLU A 270 -34.94 7.47 5.23
CA GLU A 270 -35.92 6.54 4.67
C GLU A 270 -36.23 6.80 3.20
N GLU A 271 -36.41 8.07 2.83
CA GLU A 271 -36.69 8.46 1.44
C GLU A 271 -35.61 7.96 0.48
N ILE A 272 -34.33 8.08 0.85
CA ILE A 272 -33.19 7.62 0.06
C ILE A 272 -33.20 6.08 -0.05
N ARG A 273 -33.51 5.36 1.04
CA ARG A 273 -33.63 3.90 1.02
C ARG A 273 -34.74 3.45 0.07
N LEU A 274 -35.93 4.05 0.19
CA LEU A 274 -37.09 3.71 -0.63
C LEU A 274 -36.84 4.00 -2.11
N ARG A 275 -36.16 5.12 -2.40
CA ARG A 275 -35.77 5.50 -3.75
C ARG A 275 -34.80 4.52 -4.38
N ALA A 276 -33.81 4.03 -3.62
CA ALA A 276 -32.91 2.98 -4.09
C ALA A 276 -33.69 1.70 -4.44
N LEU A 277 -34.69 1.32 -3.63
CA LEU A 277 -35.55 0.17 -3.93
C LEU A 277 -36.44 0.38 -5.16
N ASP A 278 -36.87 1.60 -5.47
CA ASP A 278 -37.64 1.88 -6.70
C ASP A 278 -36.85 1.57 -7.97
N PHE A 279 -35.52 1.77 -7.94
CA PHE A 279 -34.66 1.40 -9.06
C PHE A 279 -34.38 -0.10 -9.13
N LEU A 280 -34.34 -0.80 -8.00
CA LEU A 280 -34.01 -2.23 -7.93
C LEU A 280 -35.19 -3.14 -8.28
N ALA A 281 -36.40 -2.78 -7.84
CA ALA A 281 -37.58 -3.62 -8.00
C ALA A 281 -37.90 -3.99 -9.46
N PRO A 282 -37.82 -3.07 -10.44
CA PRO A 282 -38.05 -3.39 -11.84
C PRO A 282 -37.00 -4.32 -12.44
N THR A 283 -35.75 -4.27 -11.95
CA THR A 283 -34.64 -5.06 -12.50
C THR A 283 -34.78 -6.55 -12.21
N LYS A 284 -35.46 -6.93 -11.11
CA LYS A 284 -35.64 -8.33 -10.68
C LYS A 284 -34.33 -9.15 -10.69
N SER A 285 -33.22 -8.50 -10.32
CA SER A 285 -31.90 -9.15 -10.32
C SER A 285 -31.81 -10.19 -9.21
N GLY A 286 -31.57 -11.45 -9.58
CA GLY A 286 -31.36 -12.54 -8.62
C GLY A 286 -30.14 -12.33 -7.70
N GLU A 287 -29.12 -11.58 -8.17
CA GLU A 287 -27.97 -11.19 -7.34
C GLU A 287 -28.39 -10.23 -6.22
N VAL A 288 -29.26 -9.26 -6.52
CA VAL A 288 -29.80 -8.31 -5.53
C VAL A 288 -30.71 -9.00 -4.53
N VAL A 289 -31.57 -9.92 -4.99
CA VAL A 289 -32.40 -10.74 -4.10
C VAL A 289 -31.53 -11.58 -3.16
N SER A 290 -30.49 -12.23 -3.71
CA SER A 290 -29.53 -13.02 -2.92
C SER A 290 -28.81 -12.17 -1.88
N TYR A 291 -28.46 -10.92 -2.23
CA TYR A 291 -27.88 -9.97 -1.29
C TYR A 291 -28.85 -9.66 -0.14
N PHE A 292 -30.11 -9.33 -0.41
CA PHE A 292 -31.09 -9.08 0.66
C PHE A 292 -31.39 -10.32 1.51
N VAL A 293 -31.47 -11.51 0.90
CA VAL A 293 -31.61 -12.78 1.63
C VAL A 293 -30.43 -13.00 2.59
N SER A 294 -29.20 -12.67 2.18
CA SER A 294 -28.04 -12.79 3.07
C SER A 294 -28.14 -11.87 4.30
N ARG A 295 -28.83 -10.73 4.18
CA ARG A 295 -29.02 -9.71 5.22
C ARG A 295 -30.14 -10.02 6.21
N LEU A 296 -30.95 -11.04 5.95
CA LEU A 296 -31.90 -11.57 6.93
C LEU A 296 -31.23 -12.27 8.13
N LYS A 297 -29.92 -12.55 8.03
CA LYS A 297 -29.10 -13.17 9.09
C LYS A 297 -28.21 -12.15 9.80
N ASP A 298 -28.45 -10.85 9.62
CA ASP A 298 -27.66 -9.81 10.24
C ASP A 298 -27.83 -9.79 11.78
N LYS A 299 -26.85 -9.24 12.49
CA LYS A 299 -26.87 -9.05 13.95
C LYS A 299 -27.79 -7.91 14.34
N ASP A 300 -28.00 -6.95 13.45
CA ASP A 300 -28.94 -5.85 13.67
C ASP A 300 -30.32 -6.17 13.09
N ASN A 301 -31.33 -6.20 13.96
CA ASN A 301 -32.71 -6.43 13.51
C ASN A 301 -33.26 -5.28 12.67
N VAL A 302 -32.70 -4.08 12.77
CA VAL A 302 -33.06 -2.99 11.86
C VAL A 302 -32.74 -3.40 10.42
N ILE A 303 -31.54 -3.95 10.18
CA ILE A 303 -31.13 -4.46 8.86
C ILE A 303 -31.98 -5.66 8.45
N VAL A 304 -32.30 -6.59 9.36
CA VAL A 304 -33.18 -7.73 9.06
C VAL A 304 -34.58 -7.26 8.62
N ASN A 305 -35.18 -6.29 9.31
CA ASN A 305 -36.49 -5.75 8.94
C ASN A 305 -36.44 -4.99 7.61
N ARG A 306 -35.39 -4.19 7.36
CA ARG A 306 -35.16 -3.50 6.09
C ARG A 306 -34.95 -4.48 4.94
N ALA A 307 -34.24 -5.59 5.17
CA ALA A 307 -34.08 -6.65 4.19
C ALA A 307 -35.42 -7.34 3.88
N GLY A 308 -36.27 -7.56 4.89
CA GLY A 308 -37.64 -8.02 4.68
C GLY A 308 -38.44 -7.07 3.79
N GLU A 309 -38.42 -5.76 4.09
CA GLU A 309 -39.09 -4.73 3.28
C GLU A 309 -38.55 -4.68 1.84
N ALA A 310 -37.24 -4.76 1.67
CA ALA A 310 -36.61 -4.82 0.35
C ALA A 310 -37.10 -6.04 -0.44
N LEU A 311 -37.12 -7.22 0.17
CA LEU A 311 -37.60 -8.46 -0.45
C LEU A 311 -39.10 -8.41 -0.79
N LYS A 312 -39.92 -7.79 0.07
CA LYS A 312 -41.33 -7.47 -0.22
C LYS A 312 -41.45 -6.69 -1.52
N LYS A 313 -40.65 -5.63 -1.67
CA LYS A 313 -40.67 -4.75 -2.84
C LYS A 313 -40.08 -5.39 -4.10
N MET A 314 -39.11 -6.31 -3.95
CA MET A 314 -38.58 -7.11 -5.07
C MET A 314 -39.60 -8.12 -5.61
N GLY A 315 -40.51 -8.62 -4.76
CA GLY A 315 -41.59 -9.50 -5.19
C GLY A 315 -41.15 -10.90 -5.63
N ASP A 316 -39.95 -11.35 -5.26
CA ASP A 316 -39.41 -12.66 -5.64
C ASP A 316 -39.80 -13.76 -4.63
N PRO A 317 -40.62 -14.75 -5.01
CA PRO A 317 -41.02 -15.86 -4.13
C PRO A 317 -39.85 -16.76 -3.68
N SER A 318 -38.69 -16.70 -4.35
CA SER A 318 -37.50 -17.46 -3.95
C SER A 318 -36.99 -17.10 -2.55
N ALA A 319 -37.34 -15.91 -2.05
CA ALA A 319 -36.96 -15.43 -0.72
C ALA A 319 -37.82 -15.99 0.42
N ILE A 320 -38.98 -16.60 0.13
CA ILE A 320 -39.94 -17.08 1.14
C ILE A 320 -39.28 -18.00 2.20
N PRO A 321 -38.49 -19.03 1.85
CA PRO A 321 -37.86 -19.90 2.85
C PRO A 321 -36.97 -19.13 3.84
N ALA A 322 -36.17 -18.19 3.31
CA ALA A 322 -35.27 -17.39 4.13
C ALA A 322 -36.02 -16.42 5.04
N LEU A 323 -37.11 -15.83 4.55
CA LEU A 323 -38.00 -14.98 5.34
C LEU A 323 -38.67 -15.78 6.48
N ILE A 324 -39.12 -17.02 6.23
CA ILE A 324 -39.69 -17.89 7.27
C ILE A 324 -38.67 -18.13 8.39
N ASP A 325 -37.42 -18.41 8.04
CA ASP A 325 -36.35 -18.64 9.03
C ASP A 325 -35.97 -17.34 9.79
N ALA A 326 -36.21 -16.17 9.21
CA ALA A 326 -35.88 -14.86 9.78
C ALA A 326 -37.05 -14.18 10.53
N LEU A 327 -38.23 -14.80 10.60
CA LEU A 327 -39.40 -14.28 11.33
C LEU A 327 -39.09 -13.92 12.79
N ILE A 328 -38.28 -14.76 13.44
CA ILE A 328 -37.82 -14.57 14.81
C ILE A 328 -36.31 -14.80 14.85
N THR A 329 -35.57 -13.73 15.10
CA THR A 329 -34.11 -13.76 15.28
C THR A 329 -33.78 -13.80 16.77
N ARG A 330 -32.66 -14.45 17.13
CA ARG A 330 -32.20 -14.56 18.53
C ARG A 330 -30.88 -13.84 18.67
N HIS A 331 -30.83 -12.87 19.58
CA HIS A 331 -29.64 -12.04 19.80
C HIS A 331 -29.22 -12.05 21.26
N LYS A 332 -27.90 -12.05 21.48
CA LYS A 332 -27.27 -12.00 22.79
C LYS A 332 -27.08 -10.55 23.21
N PHE A 333 -27.77 -10.13 24.27
CA PHE A 333 -27.64 -8.82 24.88
C PHE A 333 -26.76 -8.91 26.11
N VAL A 334 -25.73 -8.08 26.14
CA VAL A 334 -24.83 -7.93 27.27
C VAL A 334 -25.43 -6.88 28.18
N ILE A 335 -26.00 -7.28 29.31
CA ILE A 335 -26.50 -6.34 30.32
C ILE A 335 -25.32 -6.04 31.25
N PRO A 336 -24.73 -4.83 31.20
CA PRO A 336 -23.67 -4.45 32.13
C PRO A 336 -24.23 -4.47 33.56
N GLY A 337 -23.53 -5.13 34.47
CA GLY A 337 -23.92 -5.19 35.87
C GLY A 337 -24.08 -3.79 36.45
N ARG A 338 -25.23 -3.50 37.05
CA ARG A 338 -25.51 -2.21 37.65
C ARG A 338 -24.96 -2.20 39.08
N ARG A 339 -23.90 -1.43 39.34
CA ARG A 339 -23.47 -1.15 40.72
C ARG A 339 -24.36 -0.03 41.29
N PRO A 340 -25.00 -0.20 42.46
CA PRO A 340 -25.64 0.90 43.15
C PRO A 340 -24.60 1.99 43.48
N PRO A 341 -24.90 3.29 43.27
CA PRO A 341 -24.02 4.36 43.74
C PRO A 341 -23.78 4.21 45.24
N GLY A 342 -22.52 4.09 45.67
CA GLY A 342 -22.14 3.98 47.08
C GLY A 342 -21.81 2.57 47.60
N ALA A 343 -21.90 1.50 46.79
CA ALA A 343 -21.50 0.17 47.25
C ALA A 343 -19.97 0.02 47.31
N ILE A 344 -19.39 -0.25 48.49
CA ILE A 344 -17.98 -0.65 48.69
C ILE A 344 -17.90 -2.19 48.58
N GLY A 345 -16.96 -2.70 47.78
CA GLY A 345 -16.81 -4.15 47.54
C GLY A 345 -15.47 -4.62 48.09
N ALA A 346 -15.49 -5.62 48.97
CA ALA A 346 -14.28 -6.29 49.44
C ALA A 346 -13.78 -7.25 48.35
N GLY A 347 -12.54 -7.06 47.88
CA GLY A 347 -11.92 -7.92 46.88
C GLY A 347 -10.65 -8.57 47.41
N PHE A 348 -10.39 -9.81 47.00
CA PHE A 348 -9.11 -10.48 47.20
C PHE A 348 -8.28 -10.30 45.93
N SER A 349 -7.21 -9.50 45.99
CA SER A 349 -6.21 -9.47 44.91
C SER A 349 -5.13 -10.50 45.22
N SER A 350 -5.01 -11.54 44.40
CA SER A 350 -3.87 -12.45 44.45
C SER A 350 -2.69 -11.77 43.76
N SER A 351 -1.77 -11.18 44.54
CA SER A 351 -0.46 -10.83 43.99
C SER A 351 0.39 -12.11 43.89
N SER A 352 1.12 -12.26 42.79
CA SER A 352 1.96 -13.44 42.49
C SER A 352 3.17 -13.61 43.44
N THR A 353 3.30 -12.76 44.45
CA THR A 353 4.44 -12.72 45.38
C THR A 353 4.10 -13.29 46.78
N GLY A 354 2.97 -13.99 46.92
CA GLY A 354 2.68 -14.79 48.11
C GLY A 354 2.14 -14.02 49.32
N GLN A 355 1.81 -12.73 49.19
CA GLN A 355 1.17 -11.96 50.25
C GLN A 355 -0.33 -11.78 49.93
N SER A 356 -1.16 -12.58 50.61
CA SER A 356 -2.62 -12.47 50.56
C SER A 356 -3.07 -11.38 51.53
N GLY A 357 -3.54 -10.24 51.01
CA GLY A 357 -4.06 -9.13 51.81
C GLY A 357 -5.50 -8.80 51.42
N MET A 358 -6.36 -8.49 52.40
CA MET A 358 -7.67 -7.92 52.13
C MET A 358 -7.49 -6.47 51.66
N THR A 359 -7.85 -6.16 50.42
CA THR A 359 -7.82 -4.78 49.93
C THR A 359 -9.23 -4.18 49.98
N PHE A 360 -9.38 -3.12 50.76
CA PHE A 360 -10.57 -2.25 50.75
C PHE A 360 -10.37 -1.13 49.73
N GLY A 361 -10.17 -1.52 48.48
CA GLY A 361 -10.23 -0.62 47.32
C GLY A 361 -11.54 -0.82 46.58
N ALA A 362 -11.67 -0.24 45.39
CA ALA A 362 -12.73 -0.60 44.44
C ALA A 362 -12.54 -2.06 43.95
N GLY A 363 -12.73 -3.03 44.85
CA GLY A 363 -12.54 -4.45 44.64
C GLY A 363 -13.58 -4.97 43.66
N GLY A 364 -13.12 -5.79 42.72
CA GLY A 364 -13.86 -6.37 41.59
C GLY A 364 -14.90 -7.41 42.01
N GLY A 365 -15.87 -7.01 42.84
CA GLY A 365 -17.10 -7.75 43.13
C GLY A 365 -18.29 -6.94 42.63
N GLY A 366 -18.41 -6.79 41.31
CA GLY A 366 -19.59 -6.22 40.65
C GLY A 366 -20.36 -7.33 39.96
N ASP A 367 -21.70 -7.29 40.05
CA ASP A 367 -22.63 -8.22 39.39
C ASP A 367 -22.11 -8.52 37.98
N SER A 368 -21.61 -9.75 37.78
CA SER A 368 -20.90 -10.09 36.54
C SER A 368 -21.85 -9.88 35.37
N THR A 369 -21.37 -9.23 34.32
CA THR A 369 -22.07 -9.02 33.06
C THR A 369 -22.93 -10.22 32.67
N LYS A 370 -24.26 -10.05 32.61
CA LYS A 370 -25.21 -11.12 32.27
C LYS A 370 -25.49 -11.07 30.77
N ILE A 371 -25.21 -12.17 30.07
CA ILE A 371 -25.58 -12.34 28.66
C ILE A 371 -26.99 -12.94 28.62
N VAL A 372 -27.95 -12.17 28.14
CA VAL A 372 -29.34 -12.60 27.97
C VAL A 372 -29.63 -12.82 26.49
N GLU A 373 -30.07 -14.01 26.13
CA GLU A 373 -30.61 -14.27 24.78
C GLU A 373 -32.06 -13.81 24.71
N ARG A 374 -32.36 -12.92 23.75
CA ARG A 374 -33.71 -12.44 23.50
C ARG A 374 -34.13 -12.78 22.08
N ALA A 375 -35.32 -13.37 21.96
CA ALA A 375 -35.99 -13.54 20.68
C ALA A 375 -36.67 -12.23 20.28
N ILE A 376 -36.40 -11.77 19.06
CA ILE A 376 -36.94 -10.52 18.51
C ILE A 376 -37.79 -10.86 17.28
N PRO A 377 -39.10 -10.55 17.30
CA PRO A 377 -39.96 -10.72 16.15
C PRO A 377 -39.71 -9.62 15.12
N ASN A 378 -39.54 -10.00 13.85
CA ASN A 378 -39.23 -9.07 12.76
C ASN A 378 -40.49 -8.74 11.95
N ARG A 379 -41.07 -7.55 12.20
CA ARG A 379 -42.29 -7.10 11.52
C ARG A 379 -42.13 -6.95 10.01
N GLY A 380 -41.02 -6.37 9.54
CA GLY A 380 -40.76 -6.20 8.10
C GLY A 380 -40.65 -7.53 7.36
N VAL A 381 -40.14 -8.56 8.03
CA VAL A 381 -40.09 -9.94 7.50
C VAL A 381 -41.49 -10.57 7.44
N LEU A 382 -42.31 -10.36 8.47
CA LEU A 382 -43.70 -10.84 8.46
C LEU A 382 -44.51 -10.19 7.34
N GLU A 383 -44.42 -8.86 7.16
CA GLU A 383 -45.10 -8.16 6.06
C GLU A 383 -44.69 -8.70 4.70
N ALA A 384 -43.39 -8.95 4.50
CA ALA A 384 -42.88 -9.55 3.27
C ALA A 384 -43.47 -10.93 3.01
N LEU A 385 -43.59 -11.77 4.04
CA LEU A 385 -44.21 -13.10 3.91
C LEU A 385 -45.70 -13.00 3.58
N VAL A 386 -46.42 -12.09 4.21
CA VAL A 386 -47.86 -11.89 3.93
C VAL A 386 -48.05 -11.49 2.47
N GLU A 387 -47.25 -10.55 1.97
CA GLU A 387 -47.33 -10.10 0.58
C GLU A 387 -46.96 -11.22 -0.41
N LEU A 388 -45.79 -11.84 -0.23
CA LEU A 388 -45.27 -12.88 -1.15
C LEU A 388 -46.09 -14.18 -1.11
N SER A 389 -46.86 -14.42 -0.06
CA SER A 389 -47.75 -15.58 0.05
C SER A 389 -49.16 -15.35 -0.53
N GLY A 390 -49.43 -14.17 -1.09
CA GLY A 390 -50.75 -13.81 -1.58
C GLY A 390 -51.75 -13.54 -0.45
N GLY A 391 -51.29 -12.94 0.66
CA GLY A 391 -52.12 -12.49 1.77
C GLY A 391 -52.32 -13.52 2.89
N LYS A 392 -51.55 -14.62 2.94
CA LYS A 392 -51.61 -15.55 4.08
C LYS A 392 -50.92 -14.93 5.28
N ASN A 393 -51.50 -15.08 6.47
CA ASN A 393 -50.93 -14.52 7.69
C ASN A 393 -51.02 -15.55 8.83
N PHE A 394 -49.89 -16.16 9.17
CA PHE A 394 -49.75 -17.05 10.33
C PHE A 394 -49.06 -16.35 11.52
N SER A 395 -49.04 -15.02 11.53
CA SER A 395 -48.30 -14.22 12.51
C SER A 395 -46.83 -14.67 12.61
N PHE A 396 -46.23 -14.65 13.80
CA PHE A 396 -44.86 -15.08 14.04
C PHE A 396 -44.71 -16.60 14.25
N ASP A 397 -45.70 -17.42 13.86
CA ASP A 397 -45.61 -18.88 14.01
C ASP A 397 -44.82 -19.51 12.85
N VAL A 398 -43.52 -19.70 13.10
CA VAL A 398 -42.59 -20.32 12.14
C VAL A 398 -43.02 -21.73 11.72
N ARG A 399 -43.69 -22.50 12.58
CA ARG A 399 -44.09 -23.88 12.26
C ARG A 399 -45.21 -23.90 11.23
N LEU A 400 -46.22 -23.06 11.41
CA LEU A 400 -47.34 -22.94 10.46
C LEU A 400 -46.84 -22.44 9.10
N TRP A 401 -45.94 -21.45 9.08
CA TRP A 401 -45.32 -20.99 7.85
C TRP A 401 -44.55 -22.09 7.11
N LYS A 402 -43.78 -22.92 7.82
CA LYS A 402 -43.05 -24.05 7.22
C LYS A 402 -43.98 -25.14 6.68
N GLN A 403 -45.06 -25.45 7.39
CA GLN A 403 -46.06 -26.42 6.95
C GLN A 403 -46.74 -25.94 5.67
N TRP A 404 -47.22 -24.69 5.65
CA TRP A 404 -47.84 -24.09 4.48
C TRP A 404 -46.89 -24.10 3.26
N TYR A 405 -45.63 -23.69 3.44
CA TYR A 405 -44.67 -23.67 2.33
C TYR A 405 -44.37 -25.08 1.77
N ALA A 406 -44.28 -26.08 2.65
CA ALA A 406 -44.09 -27.48 2.25
C ALA A 406 -45.29 -28.02 1.45
N GLU A 407 -46.52 -27.66 1.84
CA GLU A 407 -47.73 -28.01 1.10
C GLU A 407 -47.77 -27.35 -0.29
N GLN A 408 -47.38 -26.08 -0.39
CA GLN A 408 -47.27 -25.38 -1.68
C GLN A 408 -46.28 -26.09 -2.61
N LYS A 409 -45.08 -26.42 -2.11
CA LYS A 409 -44.06 -27.12 -2.91
C LYS A 409 -44.50 -28.52 -3.34
N ARG A 410 -45.21 -29.25 -2.47
CA ARG A 410 -45.82 -30.54 -2.85
C ARG A 410 -46.86 -30.37 -3.94
N SER A 411 -47.72 -29.35 -3.85
CA SER A 411 -48.72 -29.06 -4.89
C SER A 411 -48.08 -28.65 -6.22
N GLU A 412 -47.02 -27.84 -6.20
CA GLU A 412 -46.27 -27.45 -7.40
C GLU A 412 -45.61 -28.67 -8.05
N ALA A 413 -44.95 -29.52 -7.26
CA ALA A 413 -44.34 -30.75 -7.75
C ALA A 413 -45.36 -31.73 -8.34
N ALA A 414 -46.53 -31.88 -7.71
CA ALA A 414 -47.61 -32.71 -8.22
C ALA A 414 -48.17 -32.19 -9.56
N LYS A 415 -48.29 -30.86 -9.72
CA LYS A 415 -48.71 -30.24 -10.99
C LYS A 415 -47.66 -30.37 -12.10
N ALA A 416 -46.37 -30.36 -11.76
CA ALA A 416 -45.29 -30.50 -12.74
C ALA A 416 -45.11 -31.94 -13.26
N LEU A 417 -45.66 -32.93 -12.56
CA LEU A 417 -45.67 -34.35 -12.95
C LEU A 417 -46.89 -34.75 -13.79
N GLN A 418 -47.90 -33.88 -13.88
CA GLN A 418 -49.07 -34.00 -14.76
C GLN A 418 -48.80 -33.26 -16.06
#